data_AF-A0AAW0J9A7-F1
#
_entry.id   AF-A0AAW0J9A7-F1
#
_cell.length_a   1.000
_cell.length_b   1.000
_cell.length_c   1.000
_cell.angle_alpha   90.00
_cell.angle_beta   90.00
_cell.angle_gamma   90.00
#
_symmetry.space_group_name_H-M   'P 1'
#
loop_
_entity.id
_entity.type
_entity.pdbx_description
1 polymer ?
#
loop_
_entity_poly.entity_id
_entity_poly.type
_entity_poly.pdbx_seq_one_letter_code
_entity_poly.pdbx_strand_id
1 'polypeptide(L)'
;MVEWSMSKDFSPLAGEIILDNLQTLRCTITGLTTGQQYFVQVSAYNMKGWGPAQTATPACASPSNWKDYDDREPRLRGQSEVLESLLQQVRALHQHYSCRESSKLQTTGRKQSVSRSLKHLFHSSNKFVKTLKRGLYIAVIFYYKDNMLVTNEDQIPIVEIDDSHASSITQDFLWFTKLSCMWEDIRWLRQSVPISMSSSTVLQTRQKMLAATAQLQNLLGTHNLGRLYYEPIKDRHGNILMVTIREVEMLYSFFNGKWMQISKLQSQRKSLSTPEEPTALDILLITIQDILSYHKRSHQRLSPGLYLGYLKLCSSVDQIKVLVTQKLPNILCHVKIRENNNISKEEWEWIQKLSGSESMESVDHTADCPVQLFFSELQMAVKALLKQTNIPLHQARNFRLYTQEVLEMGHNVSFLLLLPASDDVCTAPGQNNPYTPHSGFLNLPLQIFELGIVACFT
;
A
#
# COMPACT_ATOMS: atom_id res chain seq x y z
N MET A 1 -11.89 -39.58 9.28
CA MET A 1 -13.17 -39.31 8.60
C MET A 1 -13.77 -38.09 9.24
N VAL A 2 -14.18 -37.13 8.42
CA VAL A 2 -14.93 -35.94 8.81
C VAL A 2 -16.34 -36.15 8.27
N GLU A 3 -17.35 -36.03 9.13
CA GLU A 3 -18.76 -36.24 8.78
C GLU A 3 -19.54 -34.97 9.13
N TRP A 4 -20.56 -34.64 8.33
CA TRP A 4 -21.47 -33.54 8.65
C TRP A 4 -22.93 -33.88 8.37
N SER A 5 -23.83 -33.27 9.15
CA SER A 5 -25.28 -33.44 9.04
C SER A 5 -26.01 -32.16 9.41
N MET A 6 -27.27 -32.03 8.99
CA MET A 6 -28.19 -30.99 9.43
C MET A 6 -28.87 -31.34 10.77
N SER A 7 -28.67 -32.57 11.28
CA SER A 7 -29.18 -33.06 12.55
C SER A 7 -28.04 -33.34 13.52
N LYS A 8 -28.24 -33.05 14.81
CA LYS A 8 -27.28 -33.31 15.89
C LYS A 8 -26.98 -34.81 16.06
N ASP A 9 -27.93 -35.67 15.67
CA ASP A 9 -27.79 -37.13 15.74
C ASP A 9 -27.10 -37.73 14.51
N PHE A 10 -26.62 -36.88 13.58
CA PHE A 10 -25.97 -37.29 12.33
C PHE A 10 -26.83 -38.19 11.42
N SER A 11 -28.15 -38.10 11.56
CA SER A 11 -29.13 -38.87 10.77
C SER A 11 -30.24 -37.96 10.22
N PRO A 12 -30.42 -37.87 8.87
CA PRO A 12 -29.58 -38.44 7.84
C PRO A 12 -28.21 -37.74 7.75
N LEU A 13 -27.19 -38.47 7.28
CA LEU A 13 -25.88 -37.89 7.00
C LEU A 13 -25.96 -36.98 5.76
N ALA A 14 -25.40 -35.77 5.85
CA ALA A 14 -25.36 -34.85 4.71
C ALA A 14 -24.12 -35.05 3.83
N GLY A 15 -23.01 -35.50 4.42
CA GLY A 15 -21.83 -35.93 3.68
C GLY A 15 -20.67 -36.35 4.58
N GLU A 16 -19.62 -36.88 3.93
CA GLU A 16 -18.39 -37.35 4.57
C GLU A 16 -17.15 -37.06 3.71
N ILE A 17 -16.01 -36.90 4.35
CA ILE A 17 -14.68 -36.79 3.73
C ILE A 17 -13.69 -37.65 4.52
N ILE A 18 -12.90 -38.47 3.81
CA ILE A 18 -11.78 -39.20 4.40
C ILE A 18 -10.48 -38.44 4.11
N LEU A 19 -9.70 -38.18 5.16
CA LEU A 19 -8.42 -37.49 5.08
C LEU A 19 -7.29 -38.51 5.22
N ASP A 20 -6.64 -38.83 4.10
CA ASP A 20 -5.55 -39.81 4.07
C ASP A 20 -4.18 -39.16 4.32
N ASN A 21 -4.04 -37.87 3.99
CA ASN A 21 -2.79 -37.12 4.19
C ASN A 21 -2.82 -36.35 5.53
N LEU A 22 -2.13 -36.90 6.53
CA LEU A 22 -2.01 -36.32 7.87
C LEU A 22 -0.91 -35.25 8.00
N GLN A 23 -0.21 -34.87 6.93
CA GLN A 23 0.77 -33.77 6.98
C GLN A 23 0.09 -32.42 7.25
N THR A 24 -1.18 -32.28 6.88
CA THR A 24 -2.00 -31.11 7.16
C THR A 24 -3.33 -31.54 7.77
N LEU A 25 -3.56 -31.21 9.05
CA LEU A 25 -4.81 -31.52 9.77
C LEU A 25 -5.92 -30.51 9.46
N ARG A 26 -6.09 -30.14 8.17
CA ARG A 26 -7.06 -29.15 7.71
C ARG A 26 -7.92 -29.72 6.58
N CYS A 27 -9.23 -29.50 6.67
CA CYS A 27 -10.21 -29.89 5.67
C CYS A 27 -11.17 -28.73 5.42
N THR A 28 -11.55 -28.53 4.15
CA THR A 28 -12.58 -27.57 3.75
C THR A 28 -13.76 -28.36 3.19
N ILE A 29 -14.92 -28.26 3.84
CA ILE A 29 -16.17 -28.82 3.34
C ILE A 29 -16.75 -27.84 2.32
N THR A 30 -17.04 -28.31 1.11
CA THR A 30 -17.59 -27.49 0.01
C THR A 30 -19.02 -27.91 -0.32
N GLY A 31 -19.77 -27.06 -1.03
CA GLY A 31 -21.14 -27.38 -1.44
C GLY A 31 -22.20 -27.29 -0.33
N LEU A 32 -21.88 -26.65 0.80
CA LEU A 32 -22.87 -26.37 1.85
C LEU A 32 -23.81 -25.24 1.42
N THR A 33 -25.06 -25.31 1.91
CA THR A 33 -26.06 -24.27 1.68
C THR A 33 -25.88 -23.12 2.67
N THR A 34 -25.79 -21.89 2.16
CA THR A 34 -25.69 -20.68 3.00
C THR A 34 -26.90 -20.56 3.93
N GLY A 35 -26.67 -20.22 5.19
CA GLY A 35 -27.70 -20.09 6.24
C GLY A 35 -28.17 -21.42 6.84
N GLN A 36 -27.86 -22.55 6.22
CA GLN A 36 -28.22 -23.87 6.76
C GLN A 36 -27.25 -24.27 7.89
N GLN A 37 -27.80 -24.69 9.02
CA GLN A 37 -27.01 -25.17 10.16
C GLN A 37 -26.49 -26.59 9.88
N TYR A 38 -25.21 -26.80 10.19
CA TYR A 38 -24.56 -28.10 10.10
C TYR A 38 -23.83 -28.44 11.41
N PHE A 39 -23.89 -29.71 11.78
CA PHE A 39 -23.09 -30.35 12.83
C PHE A 39 -21.96 -31.12 12.17
N VAL A 40 -20.76 -31.08 12.77
CA VAL A 40 -19.57 -31.76 12.25
C VAL A 40 -18.98 -32.65 13.33
N GLN A 41 -18.57 -33.86 12.96
CA GLN A 41 -17.82 -34.76 13.82
C GLN A 41 -16.62 -35.36 13.09
N VAL A 42 -15.64 -35.81 13.87
CA VAL A 42 -14.40 -36.37 13.37
C VAL A 42 -14.10 -37.70 14.06
N SER A 43 -13.76 -38.71 13.26
CA SER A 43 -13.37 -40.04 13.71
C SER A 43 -11.97 -40.37 13.19
N ALA A 44 -11.07 -40.82 14.05
CA ALA A 44 -9.72 -41.24 13.68
C ALA A 44 -9.70 -42.72 13.28
N TYR A 45 -8.86 -43.11 12.31
CA TYR A 45 -8.71 -44.50 11.87
C TYR A 45 -7.35 -45.06 12.26
N ASN A 46 -7.31 -46.32 12.68
CA ASN A 46 -6.07 -47.09 12.78
C ASN A 46 -6.34 -48.56 12.37
N MET A 47 -5.36 -49.45 12.58
CA MET A 47 -5.50 -50.87 12.25
C MET A 47 -6.66 -51.61 12.96
N LYS A 48 -7.24 -51.04 14.02
CA LYS A 48 -8.42 -51.58 14.71
C LYS A 48 -9.74 -51.02 14.15
N GLY A 49 -9.70 -50.13 13.16
CA GLY A 49 -10.87 -49.47 12.58
C GLY A 49 -11.01 -48.01 13.01
N TRP A 50 -12.23 -47.47 12.83
CA TRP A 50 -12.59 -46.13 13.27
C TRP A 50 -12.76 -46.07 14.79
N GLY A 51 -12.17 -45.06 15.42
CA GLY A 51 -12.42 -44.71 16.82
C GLY A 51 -13.76 -44.00 17.02
N PRO A 52 -14.11 -43.68 18.27
CA PRO A 52 -15.34 -42.93 18.58
C PRO A 52 -15.32 -41.54 17.93
N ALA A 53 -16.47 -41.11 17.42
CA ALA A 53 -16.63 -39.79 16.84
C ALA A 53 -16.54 -38.70 17.92
N GLN A 54 -15.83 -37.62 17.60
CA GLN A 54 -15.76 -36.41 18.42
C GLN A 54 -16.44 -35.26 17.70
N THR A 55 -17.36 -34.58 18.39
CA THR A 55 -18.07 -33.41 17.86
C THR A 55 -17.12 -32.21 17.77
N ALA A 56 -17.33 -31.37 16.76
CA ALA A 56 -16.61 -30.11 16.61
C ALA A 56 -16.93 -29.11 17.72
N THR A 57 -16.06 -28.10 17.88
CA THR A 57 -16.30 -26.93 18.72
C THR A 57 -16.14 -25.68 17.84
N PRO A 58 -17.20 -24.87 17.64
CA PRO A 58 -18.55 -25.02 18.18
C PRO A 58 -19.28 -26.27 17.62
N ALA A 59 -20.29 -26.77 18.35
CA ALA A 59 -20.99 -28.01 18.00
C ALA A 59 -21.73 -27.92 16.64
N CYS A 60 -22.13 -26.72 16.24
CA CYS A 60 -22.70 -26.44 14.93
C CYS A 60 -22.33 -25.04 14.45
N ALA A 61 -22.41 -24.85 13.15
CA ALA A 61 -22.27 -23.55 12.51
C ALA A 61 -23.11 -23.49 11.24
N SER A 62 -23.54 -22.29 10.85
CA SER A 62 -24.21 -22.02 9.59
C SER A 62 -23.24 -21.24 8.69
N PRO A 63 -22.92 -21.72 7.47
CA PRO A 63 -22.14 -20.94 6.53
C PRO A 63 -22.89 -19.66 6.19
N SER A 64 -22.34 -18.51 6.57
CA SER A 64 -22.95 -17.19 6.37
C SER A 64 -21.87 -16.13 6.25
N ASN A 65 -22.23 -14.95 5.77
CA ASN A 65 -21.35 -13.81 5.64
C ASN A 65 -21.98 -12.57 6.31
N TRP A 66 -21.14 -11.67 6.81
CA TRP A 66 -21.58 -10.40 7.40
C TRP A 66 -22.51 -9.57 6.49
N LYS A 67 -22.42 -9.73 5.16
CA LYS A 67 -23.30 -9.08 4.18
C LYS A 67 -24.75 -9.57 4.24
N ASP A 68 -25.00 -10.76 4.79
CA ASP A 68 -26.33 -11.35 4.93
C ASP A 68 -27.16 -10.71 6.08
N TYR A 69 -26.63 -9.68 6.74
CA TYR A 69 -27.25 -9.01 7.89
C TYR A 69 -28.34 -7.98 7.51
N ASP A 70 -28.08 -7.11 6.54
CA ASP A 70 -28.91 -5.92 6.26
C ASP A 70 -29.42 -5.86 4.81
N ASP A 71 -29.16 -6.89 3.99
CA ASP A 71 -29.44 -6.93 2.53
C ASP A 71 -28.92 -5.70 1.75
N ARG A 72 -28.06 -4.87 2.37
CA ARG A 72 -27.52 -3.65 1.78
C ARG A 72 -26.55 -4.02 0.67
N GLU A 73 -26.73 -3.38 -0.48
CA GLU A 73 -25.74 -3.50 -1.54
C GLU A 73 -24.37 -2.97 -1.06
N PRO A 74 -23.27 -3.68 -1.37
CA PRO A 74 -21.94 -3.20 -1.08
C PRO A 74 -21.73 -1.79 -1.65
N ARG A 75 -21.14 -0.87 -0.86
CA ARG A 75 -21.00 0.56 -1.20
C ARG A 75 -20.32 0.82 -2.56
N LEU A 76 -19.46 -0.10 -3.00
CA LEU A 76 -18.64 0.01 -4.20
C LEU A 76 -19.07 -0.91 -5.35
N ARG A 77 -20.22 -1.60 -5.22
CA ARG A 77 -20.70 -2.52 -6.27
C ARG A 77 -20.87 -1.77 -7.60
N GLY A 78 -20.31 -2.30 -8.69
CA GLY A 78 -20.43 -1.72 -10.03
C GLY A 78 -19.53 -0.51 -10.31
N GLN A 79 -18.92 0.11 -9.29
CA GLN A 79 -18.11 1.32 -9.50
C GLN A 79 -16.80 1.03 -10.22
N SER A 80 -16.20 -0.15 -10.01
CA SER A 80 -14.96 -0.55 -10.68
C SER A 80 -15.17 -0.71 -12.18
N GLU A 81 -16.26 -1.37 -12.58
CA GLU A 81 -16.64 -1.60 -13.96
C GLU A 81 -16.96 -0.27 -14.67
N VAL A 82 -17.64 0.64 -14.00
CA VAL A 82 -17.90 2.00 -14.51
C VAL A 82 -16.59 2.77 -14.68
N LEU A 83 -15.68 2.70 -13.70
CA LEU A 83 -14.39 3.38 -13.76
C LEU A 83 -13.50 2.83 -14.88
N GLU A 84 -13.47 1.52 -15.07
CA GLU A 84 -12.74 0.87 -16.15
C GLU A 84 -13.32 1.25 -17.53
N SER A 85 -14.65 1.28 -17.65
CA SER A 85 -15.34 1.76 -18.85
C SER A 85 -14.98 3.22 -19.16
N LEU A 86 -15.00 4.10 -18.16
CA LEU A 86 -14.60 5.50 -18.30
C LEU A 86 -13.13 5.63 -18.72
N LEU A 87 -12.23 4.87 -18.12
CA LEU A 87 -10.81 4.86 -18.49
C LEU A 87 -10.61 4.42 -19.95
N GLN A 88 -11.35 3.39 -20.37
CA GLN A 88 -11.29 2.89 -21.74
C GLN A 88 -11.84 3.93 -22.74
N GLN A 89 -12.90 4.64 -22.40
CA GLN A 89 -13.43 5.75 -23.20
C GLN A 89 -12.41 6.88 -23.34
N VAL A 90 -11.75 7.28 -22.26
CA VAL A 90 -10.70 8.32 -22.28
C VAL A 90 -9.54 7.90 -23.18
N ARG A 91 -9.09 6.64 -23.09
CA ARG A 91 -8.05 6.08 -23.96
C ARG A 91 -8.45 6.10 -25.43
N ALA A 92 -9.67 5.66 -25.76
CA ALA A 92 -10.18 5.64 -27.13
C ALA A 92 -10.28 7.05 -27.75
N LEU A 93 -10.81 8.02 -27.00
CA LEU A 93 -10.90 9.43 -27.42
C LEU A 93 -9.50 10.00 -27.75
N HIS A 94 -8.48 9.68 -26.96
CA HIS A 94 -7.12 10.21 -27.18
C HIS A 94 -6.37 9.54 -28.33
N GLN A 95 -6.59 8.24 -28.60
CA GLN A 95 -6.02 7.57 -29.78
C GLN A 95 -6.43 8.28 -31.08
N HIS A 96 -7.66 8.80 -31.15
CA HIS A 96 -8.13 9.59 -32.29
C HIS A 96 -7.45 10.97 -32.43
N TYR A 97 -6.99 11.57 -31.33
CA TYR A 97 -6.27 12.86 -31.37
C TYR A 97 -4.78 12.70 -31.77
N SER A 98 -4.07 11.69 -31.25
CA SER A 98 -2.65 11.47 -31.58
C SER A 98 -2.40 11.12 -33.06
N CYS A 99 -3.35 10.47 -33.75
CA CYS A 99 -3.25 10.17 -35.19
C CYS A 99 -3.39 11.42 -36.09
N ARG A 100 -4.04 12.47 -35.60
CA ARG A 100 -4.30 13.70 -36.37
C ARG A 100 -3.08 14.62 -36.46
N GLU A 101 -2.11 14.50 -35.55
CA GLU A 101 -0.88 15.30 -35.58
C GLU A 101 0.20 14.73 -36.52
N SER A 102 0.20 13.41 -36.78
CA SER A 102 1.12 12.76 -37.73
C SER A 102 0.74 12.92 -39.21
N SER A 103 -0.40 13.55 -39.51
CA SER A 103 -0.95 13.68 -40.87
C SER A 103 -0.91 15.11 -41.43
N LYS A 104 0.18 15.85 -41.17
CA LYS A 104 0.52 17.03 -42.01
C LYS A 104 1.58 16.65 -43.04
N LEU A 105 1.05 16.24 -44.20
CA LEU A 105 1.59 16.30 -45.56
C LEU A 105 3.08 16.65 -45.73
N GLN A 106 3.84 15.69 -46.26
CA GLN A 106 5.06 15.95 -47.02
C GLN A 106 4.72 16.79 -48.26
N THR A 107 4.98 18.09 -48.20
CA THR A 107 5.11 18.93 -49.40
C THR A 107 6.59 19.12 -49.72
N THR A 108 6.99 18.66 -50.89
CA THR A 108 8.29 18.89 -51.52
C THR A 108 8.51 20.38 -51.74
N GLY A 109 9.48 21.00 -51.05
CA GLY A 109 9.79 22.42 -51.26
C GLY A 109 10.94 22.97 -50.42
N ARG A 110 12.09 23.15 -51.08
CA ARG A 110 13.24 24.04 -50.77
C ARG A 110 13.72 24.17 -49.31
N LYS A 111 14.96 23.72 -49.09
CA LYS A 111 15.81 24.01 -47.92
C LYS A 111 15.86 25.53 -47.63
N GLN A 112 15.17 25.97 -46.58
CA GLN A 112 15.49 27.21 -45.88
C GLN A 112 16.33 26.86 -44.65
N SER A 113 17.63 27.12 -44.76
CA SER A 113 18.55 27.19 -43.63
C SER A 113 18.21 28.43 -42.81
N VAL A 114 17.33 28.30 -41.83
CA VAL A 114 17.16 29.33 -40.79
C VAL A 114 18.13 28.99 -39.68
N SER A 115 19.09 29.88 -39.42
CA SER A 115 20.06 29.72 -38.33
C SER A 115 19.29 29.52 -37.03
N ARG A 116 19.45 28.33 -36.43
CA ARG A 116 18.92 28.06 -35.09
C ARG A 116 19.61 29.03 -34.13
N SER A 117 18.81 29.91 -33.53
CA SER A 117 19.24 30.86 -32.52
C SER A 117 20.08 30.15 -31.43
N LEU A 118 21.22 30.76 -31.09
CA LEU A 118 22.15 30.37 -30.03
C LEU A 118 21.47 30.15 -28.66
N LYS A 119 20.21 30.57 -28.49
CA LYS A 119 19.40 30.32 -27.28
C LYS A 119 19.10 28.83 -27.02
N HIS A 120 19.19 27.96 -28.03
CA HIS A 120 19.05 26.51 -27.86
C HIS A 120 20.35 25.77 -27.50
N LEU A 121 21.51 26.46 -27.46
CA LEU A 121 22.76 25.85 -26.97
C LEU A 121 22.88 25.83 -25.44
N PHE A 122 21.96 26.50 -24.72
CA PHE A 122 22.08 26.72 -23.27
C PHE A 122 20.92 26.18 -22.43
N HIS A 123 20.09 25.25 -22.93
CA HIS A 123 19.10 24.57 -22.09
C HIS A 123 19.11 23.04 -22.23
N SER A 124 19.05 22.39 -21.06
CA SER A 124 19.01 20.96 -20.74
C SER A 124 20.27 20.14 -21.09
N SER A 125 21.22 20.07 -20.14
CA SER A 125 22.30 19.10 -20.20
C SER A 125 21.72 17.68 -20.19
N ASN A 126 22.03 16.86 -21.20
CA ASN A 126 21.83 15.41 -21.21
C ASN A 126 22.71 14.67 -20.18
N LYS A 127 23.00 15.29 -19.04
CA LYS A 127 23.95 14.84 -18.04
C LYS A 127 23.29 14.82 -16.68
N PHE A 128 23.76 13.91 -15.84
CA PHE A 128 23.35 13.85 -14.44
C PHE A 128 23.89 15.06 -13.67
N VAL A 129 23.11 15.51 -12.70
CA VAL A 129 23.45 16.62 -11.81
C VAL A 129 24.53 16.16 -10.83
N LYS A 130 25.67 16.86 -10.81
CA LYS A 130 26.80 16.55 -9.90
C LYS A 130 26.72 17.24 -8.55
N THR A 131 26.11 18.42 -8.53
CA THR A 131 26.00 19.27 -7.33
C THR A 131 24.63 19.89 -7.32
N LEU A 132 23.93 19.77 -6.19
CA LEU A 132 22.61 20.34 -6.02
C LEU A 132 22.73 21.85 -5.81
N LYS A 133 22.01 22.62 -6.62
CA LYS A 133 21.71 24.03 -6.35
C LYS A 133 20.27 24.11 -5.82
N ARG A 134 19.85 25.28 -5.35
CA ARG A 134 18.45 25.49 -4.94
C ARG A 134 17.49 25.04 -6.05
N GLY A 135 16.71 24.01 -5.78
CA GLY A 135 15.82 23.44 -6.79
C GLY A 135 15.14 22.13 -6.37
N LEU A 136 14.35 21.60 -7.30
CA LEU A 136 13.63 20.34 -7.22
C LEU A 136 14.32 19.31 -8.12
N TYR A 137 14.61 18.13 -7.56
CA TYR A 137 15.40 17.09 -8.21
C TYR A 137 14.73 15.72 -8.07
N ILE A 138 15.08 14.80 -8.97
CA ILE A 138 14.75 13.39 -8.89
C ILE A 138 16.03 12.54 -8.93
N ALA A 139 16.20 11.70 -7.91
CA ALA A 139 17.23 10.68 -7.81
C ALA A 139 16.65 9.30 -8.12
N VAL A 140 17.42 8.47 -8.83
CA VAL A 140 17.05 7.08 -9.13
C VAL A 140 18.00 6.11 -8.41
N ILE A 141 17.42 5.22 -7.62
CA ILE A 141 18.12 4.22 -6.82
C ILE A 141 17.75 2.84 -7.35
N PHE A 142 18.64 2.26 -8.15
CA PHE A 142 18.58 0.84 -8.48
C PHE A 142 19.55 0.09 -7.58
N TYR A 143 19.08 -0.94 -6.89
CA TYR A 143 19.90 -1.72 -5.97
C TYR A 143 19.76 -3.22 -6.19
N TYR A 144 20.85 -3.92 -5.88
CA TYR A 144 20.91 -5.38 -5.78
C TYR A 144 21.78 -5.75 -4.59
N LYS A 145 21.19 -6.38 -3.58
CA LYS A 145 21.85 -6.63 -2.29
C LYS A 145 22.43 -5.32 -1.73
N ASP A 146 23.76 -5.26 -1.54
CA ASP A 146 24.48 -4.08 -1.02
C ASP A 146 25.15 -3.23 -2.13
N ASN A 147 24.78 -3.46 -3.39
CA ASN A 147 25.26 -2.69 -4.53
C ASN A 147 24.17 -1.78 -5.08
N MET A 148 24.58 -0.63 -5.58
CA MET A 148 23.72 0.35 -6.23
C MET A 148 24.27 0.72 -7.60
N LEU A 149 23.36 1.01 -8.53
CA LEU A 149 23.72 1.58 -9.82
C LEU A 149 24.15 3.03 -9.63
N VAL A 150 25.33 3.36 -10.13
CA VAL A 150 25.90 4.70 -10.17
C VAL A 150 26.26 5.06 -11.61
N THR A 151 26.38 6.35 -11.88
CA THR A 151 26.83 6.85 -13.18
C THR A 151 28.29 6.45 -13.43
N ASN A 152 28.77 6.61 -14.66
CA ASN A 152 30.18 6.35 -15.00
C ASN A 152 31.17 7.20 -14.17
N GLU A 153 30.70 8.28 -13.56
CA GLU A 153 31.46 9.18 -12.69
C GLU A 153 31.31 8.88 -11.19
N ASP A 154 30.85 7.68 -10.81
CA ASP A 154 30.68 7.25 -9.40
C ASP A 154 29.60 8.02 -8.61
N GLN A 155 28.57 8.55 -9.30
CA GLN A 155 27.52 9.36 -8.65
C GLN A 155 26.14 8.72 -8.74
N ILE A 156 25.24 9.08 -7.83
CA ILE A 156 23.82 8.70 -7.96
C ILE A 156 23.23 9.39 -9.21
N PRO A 157 22.46 8.67 -10.06
CA PRO A 157 21.75 9.28 -11.17
C PRO A 157 20.70 10.30 -10.68
N ILE A 158 20.95 11.58 -10.94
CA ILE A 158 20.08 12.70 -10.53
C ILE A 158 19.80 13.61 -11.72
N VAL A 159 18.54 14.02 -11.88
CA VAL A 159 18.12 15.02 -12.88
C VAL A 159 17.36 16.15 -12.18
N GLU A 160 17.57 17.37 -12.66
CA GLU A 160 16.87 18.57 -12.21
C GLU A 160 15.48 18.65 -12.84
N ILE A 161 14.49 18.99 -12.03
CA ILE A 161 13.12 19.25 -12.47
C ILE A 161 12.91 20.76 -12.61
N ASP A 162 13.23 21.53 -11.57
CA ASP A 162 12.99 22.97 -11.56
C ASP A 162 13.97 23.71 -10.63
N ASP A 163 14.50 24.86 -11.06
CA ASP A 163 15.43 25.72 -10.31
C ASP A 163 14.72 26.83 -9.53
N SER A 164 13.43 27.07 -9.80
CA SER A 164 12.67 28.24 -9.33
C SER A 164 11.40 27.87 -8.56
N HIS A 165 11.43 26.75 -7.83
CA HIS A 165 10.27 26.27 -7.09
C HIS A 165 9.90 27.17 -5.90
N ALA A 166 8.69 27.73 -5.93
CA ALA A 166 8.18 28.71 -4.95
C ALA A 166 6.99 28.24 -4.10
N SER A 167 6.36 27.08 -4.40
CA SER A 167 5.09 26.63 -3.79
C SER A 167 5.22 25.40 -2.88
N SER A 168 4.13 24.94 -2.26
CA SER A 168 4.08 23.63 -1.56
C SER A 168 4.09 22.49 -2.59
N ILE A 169 5.10 21.62 -2.55
CA ILE A 169 5.26 20.50 -3.51
C ILE A 169 4.34 19.31 -3.20
N THR A 170 3.66 19.30 -2.04
CA THR A 170 2.95 18.13 -1.51
C THR A 170 1.97 17.52 -2.51
N GLN A 171 1.13 18.33 -3.15
CA GLN A 171 0.12 17.84 -4.10
C GLN A 171 0.76 17.28 -5.39
N ASP A 172 1.80 17.93 -5.89
CA ASP A 172 2.51 17.46 -7.08
C ASP A 172 3.35 16.22 -6.81
N PHE A 173 3.92 16.11 -5.61
CA PHE A 173 4.58 14.90 -5.14
C PHE A 173 3.60 13.72 -5.08
N LEU A 174 2.42 13.87 -4.48
CA LEU A 174 1.40 12.82 -4.42
C LEU A 174 0.88 12.43 -5.81
N TRP A 175 0.72 13.41 -6.71
CA TRP A 175 0.41 13.13 -8.12
C TRP A 175 1.54 12.33 -8.78
N PHE A 176 2.80 12.69 -8.53
CA PHE A 176 3.97 11.99 -9.06
C PHE A 176 4.13 10.58 -8.46
N THR A 177 3.73 10.36 -7.21
CA THR A 177 3.68 9.01 -6.61
C THR A 177 2.75 8.10 -7.41
N LYS A 178 1.57 8.57 -7.83
CA LYS A 178 0.66 7.81 -8.69
C LYS A 178 1.30 7.51 -10.05
N LEU A 179 2.02 8.48 -10.62
CA LEU A 179 2.78 8.29 -11.87
C LEU A 179 3.82 7.17 -11.76
N SER A 180 4.43 6.99 -10.58
CA SER A 180 5.39 5.90 -10.34
C SER A 180 4.80 4.49 -10.47
N CYS A 181 3.46 4.38 -10.52
CA CYS A 181 2.74 3.14 -10.79
C CYS A 181 2.50 2.88 -12.29
N MET A 182 2.78 3.83 -13.16
CA MET A 182 2.38 3.83 -14.57
C MET A 182 3.47 4.45 -15.48
N TRP A 183 4.73 4.03 -15.26
CA TRP A 183 5.86 4.61 -16.02
C TRP A 183 5.77 4.42 -17.54
N GLU A 184 5.07 3.38 -17.99
CA GLU A 184 4.85 3.09 -19.42
C GLU A 184 4.01 4.19 -20.09
N ASP A 185 3.12 4.82 -19.34
CA ASP A 185 2.19 5.84 -19.83
C ASP A 185 2.82 7.25 -19.90
N ILE A 186 4.07 7.45 -19.47
CA ILE A 186 4.75 8.75 -19.50
C ILE A 186 4.80 9.33 -20.90
N ARG A 187 5.07 8.49 -21.91
CA ARG A 187 5.16 8.94 -23.31
C ARG A 187 3.83 9.54 -23.76
N TRP A 188 2.72 8.88 -23.41
CA TRP A 188 1.36 9.32 -23.71
C TRP A 188 0.98 10.58 -22.94
N LEU A 189 1.27 10.64 -21.63
CA LEU A 189 1.00 11.80 -20.79
C LEU A 189 1.71 13.06 -21.30
N ARG A 190 2.97 12.94 -21.72
CA ARG A 190 3.74 14.08 -22.24
C ARG A 190 3.15 14.66 -23.54
N GLN A 191 2.58 13.82 -24.39
CA GLN A 191 1.91 14.27 -25.62
C GLN A 191 0.55 14.93 -25.33
N SER A 192 -0.11 14.51 -24.26
CA SER A 192 -1.47 14.96 -23.92
C SER A 192 -1.50 16.29 -23.15
N VAL A 193 -0.41 16.69 -22.49
CA VAL A 193 -0.35 17.99 -21.78
C VAL A 193 0.24 19.07 -22.71
N PRO A 194 -0.56 20.00 -23.26
CA PRO A 194 -0.08 20.95 -24.26
C PRO A 194 1.05 21.85 -23.72
N ILE A 195 2.15 21.89 -24.46
CA ILE A 195 3.42 22.53 -24.09
C ILE A 195 3.31 24.06 -23.97
N SER A 196 2.32 24.68 -24.63
CA SER A 196 2.46 26.09 -25.00
C SER A 196 1.43 27.07 -24.43
N MET A 197 0.43 26.69 -23.64
CA MET A 197 -0.70 27.61 -23.34
C MET A 197 -1.23 27.61 -21.88
N SER A 198 -0.56 26.97 -20.92
CA SER A 198 -1.05 26.97 -19.52
C SER A 198 -0.35 28.03 -18.67
N SER A 199 -1.13 28.97 -18.13
CA SER A 199 -0.69 29.91 -17.08
C SER A 199 -0.60 29.28 -15.69
N SER A 200 -0.97 28.00 -15.55
CA SER A 200 -0.94 27.28 -14.28
C SER A 200 0.49 26.81 -13.96
N THR A 201 1.05 27.33 -12.87
CA THR A 201 2.35 26.92 -12.32
C THR A 201 2.40 25.43 -11.94
N VAL A 202 1.25 24.87 -11.50
CA VAL A 202 1.10 23.44 -11.18
C VAL A 202 1.28 22.58 -12.43
N LEU A 203 0.61 22.91 -13.53
CA LEU A 203 0.74 22.16 -14.78
C LEU A 203 2.15 22.26 -15.36
N GLN A 204 2.77 23.44 -15.27
CA GLN A 204 4.17 23.63 -15.69
C GLN A 204 5.13 22.76 -14.86
N THR A 205 4.95 22.69 -13.54
CA THR A 205 5.76 21.84 -12.66
C THR A 205 5.60 20.36 -13.03
N ARG A 206 4.37 19.89 -13.24
CA ARG A 206 4.10 18.50 -13.67
C ARG A 206 4.68 18.17 -15.04
N GLN A 207 4.67 19.13 -15.98
CA GLN A 207 5.34 18.96 -17.27
C GLN A 207 6.85 18.84 -17.12
N LYS A 208 7.47 19.68 -16.29
CA LYS A 208 8.91 19.57 -15.96
C LYS A 208 9.23 18.21 -15.33
N MET A 209 8.38 17.70 -14.43
CA MET A 209 8.51 16.36 -13.86
C MET A 209 8.46 15.26 -14.94
N LEU A 210 7.51 15.32 -15.87
CA LEU A 210 7.41 14.37 -16.99
C LEU A 210 8.65 14.44 -17.90
N ALA A 211 9.16 15.64 -18.17
CA ALA A 211 10.37 15.84 -18.97
C ALA A 211 11.61 15.25 -18.29
N ALA A 212 11.83 15.55 -17.01
CA ALA A 212 12.91 14.99 -16.20
C ALA A 212 12.82 13.45 -16.12
N THR A 213 11.61 12.91 -15.98
CA THR A 213 11.41 11.46 -15.94
C THR A 213 11.75 10.79 -17.27
N ALA A 214 11.29 11.36 -18.40
CA ALA A 214 11.64 10.85 -19.72
C ALA A 214 13.16 10.95 -19.99
N GLN A 215 13.81 12.01 -19.50
CA GLN A 215 15.26 12.14 -19.56
C GLN A 215 15.94 11.02 -18.76
N LEU A 216 15.51 10.73 -17.54
CA LEU A 216 16.04 9.63 -16.73
C LEU A 216 15.84 8.28 -17.41
N GLN A 217 14.66 8.00 -17.96
CA GLN A 217 14.37 6.76 -18.68
C GLN A 217 15.33 6.56 -19.87
N ASN A 218 15.56 7.62 -20.65
CA ASN A 218 16.48 7.59 -21.78
C ASN A 218 17.94 7.41 -21.34
N LEU A 219 18.37 8.15 -20.31
CA LEU A 219 19.74 8.10 -19.81
C LEU A 219 20.08 6.74 -19.20
N LEU A 220 19.16 6.15 -18.44
CA LEU A 220 19.36 4.86 -17.76
C LEU A 220 19.03 3.65 -18.65
N GLY A 221 18.38 3.85 -19.80
CA GLY A 221 18.02 2.77 -20.72
C GLY A 221 16.85 1.90 -20.23
N THR A 222 15.96 2.44 -19.40
CA THR A 222 14.81 1.69 -18.88
C THR A 222 13.56 2.54 -18.73
N HIS A 223 12.40 1.96 -18.97
CA HIS A 223 11.12 2.62 -18.73
C HIS A 223 10.71 2.57 -17.25
N ASN A 224 11.16 1.59 -16.48
CA ASN A 224 10.73 1.43 -15.09
C ASN A 224 11.79 1.98 -14.13
N LEU A 225 11.50 3.12 -13.51
CA LEU A 225 12.38 3.78 -12.55
C LEU A 225 12.14 3.35 -11.09
N GLY A 226 11.24 2.38 -10.85
CA GLY A 226 10.88 1.91 -9.51
C GLY A 226 9.75 2.69 -8.86
N ARG A 227 9.59 2.56 -7.54
CA ARG A 227 8.55 3.27 -6.77
C ARG A 227 9.12 4.50 -6.11
N LEU A 228 8.30 5.54 -5.98
CA LEU A 228 8.71 6.74 -5.23
C LEU A 228 8.82 6.41 -3.74
N TYR A 229 9.91 6.85 -3.09
CA TYR A 229 9.99 6.88 -1.63
C TYR A 229 8.88 7.77 -1.07
N TYR A 230 8.33 7.43 0.11
CA TYR A 230 7.10 8.06 0.59
C TYR A 230 7.22 9.53 0.98
N GLU A 231 8.43 10.05 1.16
CA GLU A 231 8.67 11.43 1.54
C GLU A 231 9.86 12.01 0.77
N PRO A 232 9.76 13.24 0.22
CA PRO A 232 10.91 13.87 -0.41
C PRO A 232 11.94 14.30 0.64
N ILE A 233 13.22 14.14 0.31
CA ILE A 233 14.31 14.61 1.17
C ILE A 233 14.46 16.12 0.97
N LYS A 234 14.46 16.88 2.07
CA LYS A 234 14.60 18.33 2.06
C LYS A 234 15.83 18.72 2.88
N ASP A 235 16.65 19.63 2.35
CA ASP A 235 17.75 20.22 3.11
C ASP A 235 17.49 21.66 3.53
N ARG A 236 18.41 22.22 4.34
CA ARG A 236 18.32 23.61 4.83
C ARG A 236 18.55 24.65 3.73
N HIS A 237 19.15 24.26 2.61
CA HIS A 237 19.39 25.15 1.48
C HIS A 237 18.15 25.29 0.57
N GLY A 238 17.07 24.58 0.88
CA GLY A 238 15.81 24.61 0.14
C GLY A 238 15.80 23.65 -1.06
N ASN A 239 16.72 22.69 -1.11
CA ASN A 239 16.71 21.65 -2.13
C ASN A 239 15.68 20.58 -1.74
N ILE A 240 14.93 20.11 -2.74
CA ILE A 240 13.97 19.02 -2.58
C ILE A 240 14.39 17.88 -3.51
N LEU A 241 14.65 16.71 -2.95
CA LEU A 241 15.06 15.52 -3.68
C LEU A 241 14.00 14.44 -3.57
N MET A 242 13.31 14.18 -4.67
CA MET A 242 12.44 13.01 -4.82
C MET A 242 13.29 11.78 -5.14
N VAL A 243 13.00 10.64 -4.54
CA VAL A 243 13.81 9.43 -4.67
C VAL A 243 12.96 8.31 -5.23
N THR A 244 13.33 7.74 -6.38
CA THR A 244 12.73 6.49 -6.87
C THR A 244 13.62 5.30 -6.51
N ILE A 245 13.01 4.17 -6.17
CA ILE A 245 13.70 2.99 -5.67
C ILE A 245 13.22 1.77 -6.44
N ARG A 246 14.17 0.98 -6.95
CA ARG A 246 13.91 -0.30 -7.62
C ARG A 246 14.91 -1.35 -7.16
N GLU A 247 14.39 -2.47 -6.67
CA GLU A 247 15.19 -3.68 -6.52
C GLU A 247 15.32 -4.38 -7.88
N VAL A 248 16.52 -4.79 -8.23
CA VAL A 248 16.81 -5.53 -9.46
C VAL A 248 17.18 -6.96 -9.08
N GLU A 249 16.57 -7.96 -9.69
CA GLU A 249 16.78 -9.38 -9.31
C GLU A 249 18.13 -9.94 -9.82
N MET A 250 18.61 -9.44 -10.96
CA MET A 250 19.88 -9.85 -11.57
C MET A 250 20.68 -8.67 -12.12
N LEU A 251 22.00 -8.69 -11.90
CA LEU A 251 22.93 -7.63 -12.30
C LEU A 251 23.15 -7.50 -13.81
N TYR A 252 22.70 -8.47 -14.63
CA TYR A 252 22.84 -8.46 -16.11
C TYR A 252 21.92 -7.45 -16.82
N SER A 253 21.36 -6.49 -16.09
CA SER A 253 20.49 -5.47 -16.67
C SER A 253 21.32 -4.48 -17.51
N PHE A 254 20.87 -4.21 -18.74
CA PHE A 254 21.47 -3.26 -19.70
C PHE A 254 21.29 -1.80 -19.29
N PHE A 255 21.53 -1.47 -18.02
CA PHE A 255 21.48 -0.10 -17.55
C PHE A 255 22.75 0.63 -17.95
N ASN A 256 22.60 1.90 -18.34
CA ASN A 256 23.73 2.79 -18.60
C ASN A 256 24.32 3.29 -17.27
N GLY A 257 25.20 2.50 -16.66
CA GLY A 257 25.89 2.84 -15.43
C GLY A 257 26.79 1.70 -14.95
N LYS A 258 27.36 1.87 -13.76
CA LYS A 258 28.21 0.86 -13.10
C LYS A 258 27.64 0.52 -11.73
N TRP A 259 27.86 -0.72 -11.28
CA TRP A 259 27.43 -1.16 -9.96
C TRP A 259 28.53 -0.90 -8.93
N MET A 260 28.18 -0.24 -7.84
CA MET A 260 29.09 0.11 -6.76
C MET A 260 28.49 -0.30 -5.41
N GLN A 261 29.33 -0.82 -4.51
CA GLN A 261 28.93 -1.11 -3.15
C GLN A 261 28.58 0.18 -2.39
N ILE A 262 27.49 0.16 -1.63
CA ILE A 262 26.98 1.32 -0.89
C ILE A 262 28.05 1.93 0.03
N SER A 263 28.81 1.09 0.74
CA SER A 263 29.89 1.52 1.63
C SER A 263 31.01 2.26 0.90
N LYS A 264 31.34 1.85 -0.34
CA LYS A 264 32.33 2.55 -1.18
C LYS A 264 31.84 3.94 -1.58
N LEU A 265 30.56 4.04 -1.96
CA LEU A 265 29.96 5.32 -2.32
C LEU A 265 29.90 6.29 -1.12
N GLN A 266 29.57 5.79 0.06
CA GLN A 266 29.56 6.58 1.30
C GLN A 266 30.97 7.07 1.71
N SER A 267 32.01 6.23 1.54
CA SER A 267 33.39 6.54 1.92
C SER A 267 34.14 7.42 0.93
N GLN A 268 33.89 7.27 -0.38
CA GLN A 268 34.57 8.05 -1.42
C GLN A 268 34.07 9.49 -1.51
N ARG A 269 32.87 9.76 -0.97
CA ARG A 269 32.29 11.08 -1.08
C ARG A 269 32.93 12.05 -0.11
N LYS A 270 33.64 13.02 -0.66
CA LYS A 270 34.06 14.24 0.04
C LYS A 270 32.86 15.18 0.08
N SER A 271 32.06 15.13 1.15
CA SER A 271 30.98 16.11 1.30
C SER A 271 31.58 17.51 1.45
N LEU A 272 30.98 18.47 0.75
CA LEU A 272 31.27 19.90 0.89
C LEU A 272 30.40 20.56 1.99
N SER A 273 29.50 19.79 2.62
CA SER A 273 28.60 20.28 3.66
C SER A 273 29.24 20.19 5.05
N THR A 274 28.83 21.08 5.95
CA THR A 274 29.12 20.93 7.37
C THR A 274 28.25 19.82 7.98
N PRO A 275 28.72 19.09 9.01
CA PRO A 275 27.90 18.07 9.70
C PRO A 275 26.56 18.60 10.23
N GLU A 276 26.50 19.89 10.57
CA GLU A 276 25.31 20.56 11.09
C GLU A 276 24.27 20.90 10.00
N GLU A 277 24.70 20.97 8.73
CA GLU A 277 23.86 21.37 7.59
C GLU A 277 24.13 20.47 6.37
N PRO A 278 23.76 19.18 6.44
CA PRO A 278 23.96 18.27 5.32
C PRO A 278 23.09 18.65 4.11
N THR A 279 23.63 18.49 2.90
CA THR A 279 22.82 18.64 1.67
C THR A 279 21.81 17.50 1.53
N ALA A 280 20.77 17.67 0.70
CA ALA A 280 19.76 16.63 0.48
C ALA A 280 20.38 15.33 -0.05
N LEU A 281 21.46 15.44 -0.82
CA LEU A 281 22.21 14.29 -1.31
C LEU A 281 23.05 13.65 -0.19
N ASP A 282 23.56 14.40 0.79
CA ASP A 282 24.24 13.83 1.96
C ASP A 282 23.24 13.07 2.85
N ILE A 283 22.08 13.68 3.11
CA ILE A 283 20.98 13.03 3.83
C ILE A 283 20.60 11.71 3.15
N LEU A 284 20.41 11.71 1.82
CA LEU A 284 20.13 10.49 1.05
C LEU A 284 21.16 9.40 1.29
N LEU A 285 22.46 9.72 1.28
CA LEU A 285 23.51 8.71 1.49
C LEU A 285 23.58 8.21 2.93
N ILE A 286 23.35 9.08 3.90
CA ILE A 286 23.33 8.73 5.31
C ILE A 286 22.15 7.78 5.57
N THR A 287 20.98 8.07 5.02
CA THR A 287 19.75 7.31 5.27
C THR A 287 19.47 6.22 4.23
N ILE A 288 20.40 5.93 3.31
CA ILE A 288 20.14 5.03 2.18
C ILE A 288 19.72 3.63 2.64
N GLN A 289 20.35 3.11 3.69
CA GLN A 289 20.03 1.78 4.22
C GLN A 289 18.62 1.73 4.81
N ASP A 290 18.18 2.79 5.47
CA ASP A 290 16.82 2.91 6.02
C ASP A 290 15.79 3.00 4.90
N ILE A 291 16.10 3.76 3.83
CA ILE A 291 15.28 3.89 2.62
C ILE A 291 15.12 2.54 1.92
N LEU A 292 16.21 1.80 1.71
CA LEU A 292 16.18 0.46 1.11
C LEU A 292 15.44 -0.55 1.99
N SER A 293 15.61 -0.45 3.31
CA SER A 293 14.92 -1.32 4.26
C SER A 293 13.42 -1.02 4.31
N TYR A 294 13.03 0.26 4.23
CA TYR A 294 11.64 0.66 4.05
C TYR A 294 11.06 0.08 2.76
N HIS A 295 11.77 0.20 1.63
CA HIS A 295 11.34 -0.35 0.36
C HIS A 295 11.05 -1.85 0.46
N LYS A 296 11.97 -2.65 1.00
CA LYS A 296 11.77 -4.10 1.21
C LYS A 296 10.54 -4.41 2.07
N ARG A 297 10.37 -3.66 3.17
CA ARG A 297 9.24 -3.84 4.09
C ARG A 297 7.90 -3.42 3.48
N SER A 298 7.90 -2.44 2.58
CA SER A 298 6.71 -1.94 1.91
C SER A 298 6.09 -2.98 0.95
N HIS A 299 6.86 -3.98 0.51
CA HIS A 299 6.38 -5.07 -0.35
C HIS A 299 5.90 -6.31 0.42
N GLN A 300 6.00 -6.32 1.75
CA GLN A 300 5.54 -7.45 2.55
C GLN A 300 4.01 -7.55 2.54
N ARG A 301 3.50 -8.79 2.53
CA ARG A 301 2.06 -9.12 2.48
C ARG A 301 1.64 -9.90 3.72
N LEU A 302 0.37 -9.79 4.09
CA LEU A 302 -0.20 -10.62 5.14
C LEU A 302 -0.56 -12.01 4.61
N SER A 303 -0.47 -13.01 5.50
CA SER A 303 -1.10 -14.30 5.26
C SER A 303 -2.63 -14.16 5.25
N PRO A 304 -3.38 -15.05 4.57
CA PRO A 304 -4.84 -15.10 4.67
C PRO A 304 -5.34 -15.13 6.11
N GLY A 305 -6.47 -14.47 6.37
CA GLY A 305 -7.12 -14.49 7.69
C GLY A 305 -7.88 -13.21 8.03
N LEU A 306 -8.47 -13.22 9.22
CA LEU A 306 -9.17 -12.08 9.80
C LEU A 306 -8.23 -11.34 10.74
N TYR A 307 -8.17 -10.02 10.61
CA TYR A 307 -7.29 -9.14 11.38
C TYR A 307 -8.06 -8.03 12.07
N LEU A 308 -7.56 -7.61 13.23
CA LEU A 308 -7.98 -6.38 13.90
C LEU A 308 -6.95 -5.29 13.60
N GLY A 309 -7.34 -4.23 12.90
CA GLY A 309 -6.51 -3.07 12.58
C GLY A 309 -6.82 -1.88 13.49
N TYR A 310 -5.80 -1.21 14.00
CA TYR A 310 -5.93 0.07 14.69
C TYR A 310 -5.84 1.22 13.69
N LEU A 311 -6.90 2.02 13.58
CA LEU A 311 -6.91 3.20 12.74
C LEU A 311 -6.76 4.46 13.59
N LYS A 312 -5.58 5.07 13.50
CA LYS A 312 -5.26 6.37 14.08
C LYS A 312 -4.77 7.28 12.96
N LEU A 313 -5.40 8.44 12.84
CA LEU A 313 -5.08 9.46 11.86
C LEU A 313 -4.35 10.63 12.53
N CYS A 314 -3.54 11.32 11.74
CA CYS A 314 -2.94 12.60 12.10
C CYS A 314 -3.21 13.58 10.96
N SER A 315 -3.86 14.71 11.26
CA SER A 315 -4.10 15.76 10.29
C SER A 315 -3.03 16.84 10.38
N SER A 316 -2.66 17.38 9.23
CA SER A 316 -1.82 18.57 9.07
C SER A 316 -2.48 19.49 8.03
N VAL A 317 -1.99 20.72 7.89
CA VAL A 317 -2.58 21.73 6.96
C VAL A 317 -2.76 21.18 5.54
N ASP A 318 -1.79 20.41 5.06
CA ASP A 318 -1.74 19.98 3.66
C ASP A 318 -2.09 18.49 3.44
N GLN A 319 -2.17 17.67 4.50
CA GLN A 319 -2.32 16.21 4.36
C GLN A 319 -2.86 15.52 5.62
N ILE A 320 -3.56 14.42 5.41
CA ILE A 320 -3.90 13.42 6.43
C ILE A 320 -2.88 12.28 6.35
N LYS A 321 -2.41 11.83 7.51
CA LYS A 321 -1.51 10.69 7.66
C LYS A 321 -2.18 9.58 8.46
N VAL A 322 -1.82 8.34 8.15
CA VAL A 322 -2.25 7.12 8.84
C VAL A 322 -1.09 6.58 9.67
N LEU A 323 -1.39 6.15 10.88
CA LEU A 323 -0.43 5.46 11.74
C LEU A 323 -0.22 4.01 11.29
N VAL A 324 1.01 3.67 10.96
CA VAL A 324 1.43 2.33 10.56
C VAL A 324 2.69 1.91 11.32
N THR A 325 3.03 0.62 11.27
CA THR A 325 4.30 0.15 11.84
C THR A 325 5.43 0.35 10.83
N GLN A 326 6.64 0.65 11.29
CA GLN A 326 7.80 0.67 10.38
C GLN A 326 8.09 -0.69 9.75
N LYS A 327 7.70 -1.77 10.44
CA LYS A 327 7.88 -3.14 9.99
C LYS A 327 7.01 -3.45 8.76
N LEU A 328 5.80 -2.90 8.71
CA LEU A 328 4.80 -3.09 7.67
C LEU A 328 4.12 -1.74 7.35
N PRO A 329 4.76 -0.85 6.57
CA PRO A 329 4.29 0.54 6.39
C PRO A 329 3.04 0.67 5.51
N ASN A 330 2.73 -0.32 4.67
CA ASN A 330 1.55 -0.31 3.79
C ASN A 330 0.35 -1.06 4.38
N ILE A 331 0.40 -1.34 5.69
CA ILE A 331 -0.62 -2.11 6.41
C ILE A 331 -0.88 -1.38 7.73
N LEU A 332 -2.15 -1.32 8.15
CA LEU A 332 -2.51 -0.78 9.46
C LEU A 332 -1.75 -1.49 10.58
N CYS A 333 -1.55 -0.82 11.71
CA CYS A 333 -1.13 -1.51 12.92
C CYS A 333 -2.17 -2.60 13.24
N HIS A 334 -1.77 -3.86 13.33
CA HIS A 334 -2.76 -4.95 13.36
C HIS A 334 -2.32 -6.15 14.19
N VAL A 335 -3.31 -6.99 14.51
CA VAL A 335 -3.15 -8.32 15.09
C VAL A 335 -4.03 -9.30 14.31
N LYS A 336 -3.52 -10.50 14.01
CA LYS A 336 -4.32 -11.57 13.41
C LYS A 336 -5.28 -12.13 14.48
N ILE A 337 -6.57 -12.13 14.19
CA ILE A 337 -7.61 -12.72 15.04
C ILE A 337 -7.62 -14.23 14.82
N ARG A 338 -7.77 -14.66 13.55
CA ARG A 338 -7.88 -16.08 13.18
C ARG A 338 -7.53 -16.32 11.70
N GLU A 339 -7.40 -17.60 11.32
CA GLU A 339 -7.13 -18.02 9.93
C GLU A 339 -8.33 -17.87 9.00
N ASN A 340 -9.55 -17.97 9.52
CA ASN A 340 -10.76 -17.75 8.74
C ASN A 340 -11.02 -16.25 8.59
N ASN A 341 -10.91 -15.74 7.36
CA ASN A 341 -11.13 -14.32 7.04
C ASN A 341 -12.60 -13.92 7.02
N ASN A 342 -13.52 -14.88 6.91
CA ASN A 342 -14.94 -14.62 6.92
C ASN A 342 -15.41 -14.21 8.32
N ILE A 343 -16.39 -13.32 8.38
CA ILE A 343 -17.18 -13.04 9.58
C ILE A 343 -18.60 -13.52 9.28
N SER A 344 -19.16 -14.34 10.16
CA SER A 344 -20.50 -14.88 10.01
C SER A 344 -21.56 -13.81 10.24
N LYS A 345 -22.79 -14.05 9.78
CA LYS A 345 -23.93 -13.18 10.05
C LYS A 345 -24.14 -13.00 11.56
N GLU A 346 -24.08 -14.08 12.32
CA GLU A 346 -24.30 -14.10 13.78
C GLU A 346 -23.20 -13.32 14.52
N GLU A 347 -21.94 -13.47 14.10
CA GLU A 347 -20.82 -12.70 14.65
C GLU A 347 -20.98 -11.20 14.36
N TRP A 348 -21.43 -10.84 13.15
CA TRP A 348 -21.65 -9.45 12.77
C TRP A 348 -22.83 -8.83 13.52
N GLU A 349 -23.95 -9.54 13.64
CA GLU A 349 -25.11 -9.16 14.47
C GLU A 349 -24.71 -8.83 15.90
N TRP A 350 -23.82 -9.65 16.48
CA TRP A 350 -23.30 -9.44 17.82
C TRP A 350 -22.43 -8.17 17.91
N ILE A 351 -21.57 -7.89 16.93
CA ILE A 351 -20.79 -6.64 16.85
C ILE A 351 -21.71 -5.42 16.79
N GLN A 352 -22.80 -5.48 16.02
CA GLN A 352 -23.77 -4.40 15.90
C GLN A 352 -24.45 -4.10 17.25
N LYS A 353 -24.91 -5.16 17.93
CA LYS A 353 -25.55 -5.04 19.26
C LYS A 353 -24.64 -4.40 20.29
N LEU A 354 -23.34 -4.73 20.29
CA LEU A 354 -22.35 -4.10 21.17
C LEU A 354 -22.19 -2.59 20.95
N SER A 355 -22.46 -2.11 19.74
CA SER A 355 -22.32 -0.70 19.39
C SER A 355 -23.61 0.09 19.64
N GLY A 356 -24.75 -0.60 19.74
CA GLY A 356 -26.00 -0.04 20.23
C GLY A 356 -25.97 0.12 21.75
N SER A 357 -26.50 1.23 22.28
CA SER A 357 -26.57 1.53 23.71
C SER A 357 -27.57 0.66 24.49
N GLU A 358 -27.82 -0.58 24.06
CA GLU A 358 -28.63 -1.54 24.81
C GLU A 358 -27.70 -2.36 25.70
N SER A 359 -27.81 -2.11 27.00
CA SER A 359 -27.16 -2.93 28.03
C SER A 359 -27.54 -4.39 27.80
N MET A 360 -26.54 -5.22 27.52
CA MET A 360 -26.67 -6.67 27.38
C MET A 360 -27.01 -7.28 28.75
N GLU A 361 -28.24 -7.10 29.22
CA GLU A 361 -28.78 -7.89 30.32
C GLU A 361 -29.16 -9.27 29.74
N SER A 362 -28.41 -10.29 30.17
CA SER A 362 -28.66 -11.72 29.94
C SER A 362 -28.67 -12.21 28.48
N VAL A 363 -27.47 -12.42 27.90
CA VAL A 363 -27.32 -13.52 26.95
C VAL A 363 -26.87 -14.74 27.75
N ASP A 364 -27.75 -15.73 27.87
CA ASP A 364 -27.49 -16.98 28.58
C ASP A 364 -26.10 -17.54 28.22
N HIS A 365 -25.29 -17.74 29.26
CA HIS A 365 -23.95 -18.29 29.17
C HIS A 365 -24.00 -19.79 28.83
N THR A 366 -24.30 -20.12 27.57
CA THR A 366 -24.01 -21.46 27.04
C THR A 366 -22.64 -21.41 26.36
N ALA A 367 -21.67 -22.15 26.90
CA ALA A 367 -20.26 -22.14 26.50
C ALA A 367 -19.99 -22.58 25.03
N ASP A 368 -21.01 -23.03 24.31
CA ASP A 368 -20.92 -23.68 23.00
C ASP A 368 -21.36 -22.81 21.80
N CYS A 369 -21.65 -21.53 22.02
CA CYS A 369 -22.07 -20.64 20.93
C CYS A 369 -20.86 -20.13 20.12
N PRO A 370 -20.88 -20.20 18.77
CA PRO A 370 -19.82 -19.65 17.89
C PRO A 370 -19.41 -18.21 18.25
N VAL A 371 -20.37 -17.40 18.71
CA VAL A 371 -20.17 -16.01 19.10
C VAL A 371 -19.25 -15.85 20.32
N GLN A 372 -19.25 -16.81 21.26
CA GLN A 372 -18.38 -16.73 22.44
C GLN A 372 -16.91 -16.98 22.11
N LEU A 373 -16.64 -17.91 21.20
CA LEU A 373 -15.29 -18.16 20.70
C LEU A 373 -14.76 -16.91 20.01
N PHE A 374 -15.55 -16.34 19.10
CA PHE A 374 -15.20 -15.10 18.41
C PHE A 374 -14.97 -13.93 19.38
N PHE A 375 -15.80 -13.78 20.41
CA PHE A 375 -15.61 -12.77 21.45
C PHE A 375 -14.27 -12.93 22.17
N SER A 376 -13.90 -14.15 22.55
CA SER A 376 -12.62 -14.43 23.22
C SER A 376 -11.44 -14.11 22.30
N GLU A 377 -11.48 -14.55 21.04
CA GLU A 377 -10.47 -14.25 20.02
C GLU A 377 -10.31 -12.73 19.83
N LEU A 378 -11.42 -12.01 19.71
CA LEU A 378 -11.43 -10.55 19.53
C LEU A 378 -10.90 -9.84 20.77
N GLN A 379 -11.28 -10.26 21.98
CA GLN A 379 -10.78 -9.67 23.23
C GLN A 379 -9.26 -9.86 23.37
N MET A 380 -8.75 -11.03 22.99
CA MET A 380 -7.31 -11.31 22.95
C MET A 380 -6.60 -10.43 21.92
N ALA A 381 -7.18 -10.28 20.72
CA ALA A 381 -6.65 -9.41 19.68
C ALA A 381 -6.61 -7.94 20.10
N VAL A 382 -7.67 -7.42 20.76
CA VAL A 382 -7.71 -6.05 21.30
C VAL A 382 -6.59 -5.85 22.33
N LYS A 383 -6.45 -6.75 23.32
CA LYS A 383 -5.40 -6.66 24.34
C LYS A 383 -4.00 -6.69 23.72
N ALA A 384 -3.78 -7.56 22.74
CA ALA A 384 -2.51 -7.66 22.03
C ALA A 384 -2.20 -6.38 21.23
N LEU A 385 -3.20 -5.83 20.54
CA LEU A 385 -3.07 -4.60 19.74
C LEU A 385 -2.77 -3.38 20.61
N LEU A 386 -3.45 -3.25 21.76
CA LEU A 386 -3.20 -2.18 22.74
C LEU A 386 -1.79 -2.28 23.35
N LYS A 387 -1.33 -3.51 23.64
CA LYS A 387 0.04 -3.75 24.08
C LYS A 387 1.05 -3.34 23.00
N GLN A 388 0.78 -3.66 21.73
CA GLN A 388 1.64 -3.30 20.61
C GLN A 388 1.71 -1.79 20.39
N THR A 389 0.60 -1.06 20.54
CA THR A 389 0.54 0.41 20.39
C THR A 389 0.92 1.17 21.66
N ASN A 390 1.29 0.46 22.74
CA ASN A 390 1.63 1.03 24.04
C ASN A 390 0.49 1.89 24.64
N ILE A 391 -0.76 1.46 24.46
CA ILE A 391 -1.96 2.12 24.99
C ILE A 391 -2.44 1.37 26.24
N PRO A 392 -2.51 2.02 27.42
CA PRO A 392 -3.05 1.40 28.62
C PRO A 392 -4.54 1.02 28.48
N LEU A 393 -4.93 -0.15 29.02
CA LEU A 393 -6.30 -0.66 28.94
C LEU A 393 -7.37 0.32 29.46
N HIS A 394 -7.05 1.14 30.46
CA HIS A 394 -7.99 2.11 31.02
C HIS A 394 -8.31 3.27 30.03
N GLN A 395 -7.38 3.61 29.14
CA GLN A 395 -7.60 4.62 28.08
C GLN A 395 -8.43 4.06 26.93
N ALA A 396 -8.38 2.73 26.74
CA ALA A 396 -9.10 2.04 25.68
C ALA A 396 -10.61 1.85 25.97
N ARG A 397 -11.13 2.32 27.12
CA ARG A 397 -12.55 2.19 27.48
C ARG A 397 -13.50 2.80 26.46
N ASN A 398 -13.07 3.89 25.82
CA ASN A 398 -13.87 4.61 24.83
C ASN A 398 -13.53 4.21 23.39
N PHE A 399 -12.75 3.13 23.21
CA PHE A 399 -12.45 2.63 21.87
C PHE A 399 -13.68 1.90 21.33
N ARG A 400 -13.85 1.97 20.02
CA ARG A 400 -15.03 1.45 19.33
C ARG A 400 -14.62 0.64 18.12
N LEU A 401 -15.39 -0.40 17.83
CA LEU A 401 -15.26 -1.12 16.57
C LEU A 401 -15.96 -0.32 15.47
N TYR A 402 -15.38 -0.31 14.29
CA TYR A 402 -16.05 0.19 13.10
C TYR A 402 -17.07 -0.85 12.64
N THR A 403 -18.35 -0.48 12.62
CA THR A 403 -19.47 -1.39 12.39
C THR A 403 -20.21 -1.15 11.09
N GLN A 404 -19.69 -0.34 10.17
CA GLN A 404 -20.39 -0.10 8.91
C GLN A 404 -20.12 -1.21 7.87
N GLU A 405 -18.90 -1.74 7.84
CA GLU A 405 -18.52 -2.84 6.95
C GLU A 405 -17.27 -3.55 7.47
N VAL A 406 -17.07 -4.78 7.01
CA VAL A 406 -15.78 -5.49 7.10
C VAL A 406 -14.92 -5.07 5.91
N LEU A 407 -13.67 -4.71 6.16
CA LEU A 407 -12.74 -4.36 5.07
C LEU A 407 -12.15 -5.63 4.47
N GLU A 408 -12.71 -6.07 3.35
CA GLU A 408 -12.22 -7.21 2.58
C GLU A 408 -11.11 -6.75 1.61
N MET A 409 -9.89 -7.19 1.88
CA MET A 409 -8.72 -6.99 1.03
C MET A 409 -8.50 -8.24 0.15
N GLY A 410 -7.67 -8.13 -0.89
CA GLY A 410 -7.32 -9.29 -1.72
C GLY A 410 -6.51 -10.35 -0.96
N HIS A 411 -6.36 -11.51 -1.59
CA HIS A 411 -5.68 -12.71 -1.04
C HIS A 411 -6.30 -13.24 0.26
N ASN A 412 -7.63 -13.18 0.40
CA ASN A 412 -8.37 -13.69 1.56
C ASN A 412 -7.96 -13.04 2.89
N VAL A 413 -7.74 -11.73 2.88
CA VAL A 413 -7.43 -10.94 4.08
C VAL A 413 -8.60 -10.04 4.39
N SER A 414 -9.13 -10.11 5.61
CA SER A 414 -10.23 -9.26 6.07
C SER A 414 -9.82 -8.48 7.31
N PHE A 415 -10.33 -7.26 7.46
CA PHE A 415 -10.06 -6.40 8.60
C PHE A 415 -11.34 -5.94 9.30
N LEU A 416 -11.32 -6.07 10.62
CA LEU A 416 -12.11 -5.23 11.53
C LEU A 416 -11.26 -4.03 11.94
N LEU A 417 -11.88 -2.87 12.14
CA LEU A 417 -11.16 -1.68 12.61
C LEU A 417 -11.51 -1.36 14.05
N LEU A 418 -10.47 -1.14 14.85
CA LEU A 418 -10.53 -0.54 16.18
C LEU A 418 -10.19 0.95 16.07
N LEU A 419 -11.11 1.79 16.53
CA LEU A 419 -11.01 3.23 16.51
C LEU A 419 -10.85 3.76 17.94
N PRO A 420 -10.02 4.78 18.17
CA PRO A 420 -10.09 5.59 19.38
C PRO A 420 -11.47 6.23 19.59
N ALA A 421 -11.64 6.93 20.72
CA ALA A 421 -12.75 7.85 20.91
C ALA A 421 -12.88 8.80 19.70
N SER A 422 -14.09 9.22 19.35
CA SER A 422 -14.37 10.05 18.15
C SER A 422 -13.43 11.24 18.03
N ASP A 423 -13.19 11.90 19.16
CA ASP A 423 -12.41 13.14 19.25
C ASP A 423 -10.90 12.87 19.16
N ASP A 424 -10.49 11.62 19.38
CA ASP A 424 -9.10 11.16 19.37
C ASP A 424 -8.76 10.34 18.12
N VAL A 425 -9.69 10.09 17.19
CA VAL A 425 -9.37 9.32 15.97
C VAL A 425 -8.32 10.07 15.14
N CYS A 426 -8.39 11.41 15.11
CA CYS A 426 -7.50 12.24 14.31
C CYS A 426 -6.77 13.27 15.18
N THR A 427 -5.45 13.13 15.31
CA THR A 427 -4.63 14.12 16.03
C THR A 427 -4.55 15.42 15.21
N ALA A 428 -4.86 16.55 15.85
CA ALA A 428 -4.84 17.86 15.21
C ALA A 428 -3.40 18.45 15.11
N PRO A 429 -3.16 19.41 14.21
CA PRO A 429 -1.87 20.09 14.11
C PRO A 429 -1.47 20.74 15.44
N GLY A 430 -0.20 20.60 15.84
CA GLY A 430 0.35 21.20 17.07
C GLY A 430 0.14 20.37 18.35
N GLN A 431 -0.57 19.24 18.27
CA GLN A 431 -0.64 18.28 19.38
C GLN A 431 0.54 17.31 19.35
N ASN A 432 0.99 16.89 20.55
CA ASN A 432 2.08 15.93 20.68
C ASN A 432 1.69 14.58 20.11
N ASN A 433 2.49 14.05 19.19
CA ASN A 433 2.31 12.72 18.64
C ASN A 433 3.26 11.72 19.33
N PRO A 434 2.77 10.79 20.17
CA PRO A 434 3.62 9.81 20.84
C PRO A 434 4.23 8.79 19.86
N TYR A 435 3.66 8.68 18.65
CA TYR A 435 4.06 7.70 17.64
C TYR A 435 5.15 8.27 16.72
N THR A 436 6.38 8.24 17.22
CA THR A 436 7.56 8.68 16.48
C THR A 436 8.26 7.50 15.77
N PRO A 437 9.11 7.77 14.76
CA PRO A 437 9.97 6.74 14.18
C PRO A 437 10.79 5.94 15.21
N HIS A 438 11.26 6.59 16.28
CA HIS A 438 12.01 5.95 17.36
C HIS A 438 11.17 4.93 18.15
N SER A 439 9.85 5.08 18.15
CA SER A 439 8.91 4.14 18.78
C SER A 439 8.51 2.97 17.87
N GLY A 440 9.10 2.86 16.67
CA GLY A 440 8.81 1.78 15.70
C GLY A 440 7.57 2.02 14.84
N PHE A 441 7.00 3.24 14.89
CA PHE A 441 5.84 3.66 14.12
C PHE A 441 6.20 4.66 13.03
N LEU A 442 5.31 4.79 12.05
CA LEU A 442 5.43 5.74 10.96
C LEU A 442 4.06 6.39 10.72
N ASN A 443 4.04 7.69 10.44
CA ASN A 443 2.84 8.40 10.02
C ASN A 443 2.93 8.59 8.50
N LEU A 444 2.30 7.70 7.75
CA LEU A 444 2.37 7.66 6.29
C LEU A 444 1.24 8.53 5.69
N PRO A 445 1.50 9.39 4.69
CA PRO A 445 0.43 10.10 4.01
C PRO A 445 -0.64 9.13 3.48
N LEU A 446 -1.91 9.44 3.71
CA LEU A 446 -3.03 8.53 3.41
C LEU A 446 -3.02 8.07 1.95
N GLN A 447 -2.76 8.96 1.01
CA GLN A 447 -2.73 8.63 -0.42
C GLN A 447 -1.59 7.68 -0.77
N ILE A 448 -0.47 7.72 -0.04
CA ILE A 448 0.66 6.80 -0.24
C ILE A 448 0.33 5.44 0.38
N PHE A 449 -0.30 5.44 1.54
CA PHE A 449 -0.81 4.24 2.19
C PHE A 449 -1.80 3.49 1.29
N GLU A 450 -2.76 4.19 0.69
CA GLU A 450 -3.73 3.62 -0.26
C GLU A 450 -3.06 2.98 -1.48
N LEU A 451 -2.08 3.66 -2.09
CA LEU A 451 -1.29 3.10 -3.19
C LEU A 451 -0.49 1.86 -2.76
N GLY A 452 0.00 1.85 -1.52
CA GLY A 452 0.68 0.72 -0.91
C GLY A 452 -0.24 -0.48 -0.71
N ILE A 453 -1.47 -0.26 -0.22
CA ILE A 453 -2.49 -1.31 -0.07
C ILE A 453 -2.74 -2.00 -1.40
N VAL A 454 -2.90 -1.24 -2.50
CA VAL A 454 -3.10 -1.82 -3.83
C VAL A 454 -1.92 -2.76 -4.15
N ALA A 455 -0.67 -2.34 -3.99
CA ALA A 455 0.49 -3.21 -4.26
C ALA A 455 0.58 -4.45 -3.35
N CYS A 456 0.10 -4.37 -2.11
CA CYS A 456 0.14 -5.47 -1.15
C CYS A 456 -0.99 -6.49 -1.33
N PHE A 457 -2.15 -6.06 -1.84
CA PHE A 457 -3.39 -6.84 -1.84
C PHE A 457 -4.01 -7.04 -3.24
N THR A 458 -3.38 -6.52 -4.30
CA THR A 458 -3.60 -6.96 -5.69
C THR A 458 -2.43 -7.82 -6.15
#